data_AF-A0A8R1E724-F1
#
_entry.id   AF-A0A8R1E724-F1
#
_cell.length_a   1.000
_cell.length_b   1.000
_cell.length_c   1.000
_cell.angle_alpha   90.00
_cell.angle_beta   90.00
_cell.angle_gamma   90.00
#
_symmetry.space_group_name_H-M   'P 1'
#
loop_
_entity.id
_entity.type
_entity.pdbx_description
1 polymer ?
#
loop_
_entity_poly.entity_id
_entity_poly.type
_entity_poly.pdbx_seq_one_letter_code
_entity_poly.pdbx_strand_id
1 'polypeptide(L)'
;MDHFRPDRNHLRHVILFLFLSNLKVPEVHCRLVLVYKAKAPHENTIRIWFGKFENKDFSLVDASRSELSVWWSVYGVHHWELLDEGKTITAEYYSAQLRKVRAQLNLSPLKCHRVHYIHDNAKTTCGEKKTPEFWRTGTMSLQNIW
;
A
#
# COMPACT_ATOMS: atom_id res chain seq x y z
N MET A 1 -8.58 30.74 -20.17
CA MET A 1 -8.42 29.33 -20.58
C MET A 1 -8.21 28.52 -19.31
N ASP A 2 -9.15 27.66 -18.99
CA ASP A 2 -9.07 26.81 -17.81
C ASP A 2 -7.78 25.99 -17.84
N HIS A 3 -7.04 26.02 -16.75
CA HIS A 3 -5.78 25.28 -16.60
C HIS A 3 -6.11 23.78 -16.52
N PHE A 4 -6.07 23.09 -17.66
CA PHE A 4 -6.23 21.64 -17.72
C PHE A 4 -5.28 20.96 -16.73
N ARG A 5 -5.85 20.22 -15.77
CA ARG A 5 -5.08 19.47 -14.78
C ARG A 5 -4.96 18.03 -15.24
N PRO A 6 -3.77 17.59 -15.68
CA PRO A 6 -3.60 16.21 -16.10
C PRO A 6 -3.75 15.28 -14.89
N ASP A 7 -4.60 14.27 -15.03
CA ASP A 7 -4.65 13.16 -14.07
C ASP A 7 -3.40 12.26 -14.20
N ARG A 8 -3.11 11.47 -13.16
CA ARG A 8 -1.99 10.51 -13.19
C ARG A 8 -2.10 9.53 -14.34
N ASN A 9 -3.29 9.03 -14.65
CA ASN A 9 -3.49 8.12 -15.78
C ASN A 9 -3.28 8.86 -17.10
N HIS A 10 -3.75 10.10 -17.21
CA HIS A 10 -3.53 10.93 -18.40
C HIS A 10 -2.04 11.06 -18.72
N LEU A 11 -1.21 11.39 -17.72
CA LEU A 11 0.24 11.49 -17.91
C LEU A 11 0.87 10.18 -18.40
N ARG A 12 0.42 9.03 -17.89
CA ARG A 12 0.94 7.71 -18.30
C ARG A 12 0.63 7.41 -19.76
N HIS A 13 -0.59 7.73 -20.22
CA HIS A 13 -0.95 7.58 -21.64
C HIS A 13 -0.10 8.47 -22.54
N VAL A 14 0.17 9.71 -22.12
CA VAL A 14 1.05 10.62 -22.88
C VAL A 14 2.48 10.07 -22.93
N ILE A 15 3.01 9.54 -21.83
CA ILE A 15 4.35 8.93 -21.81
C ILE A 15 4.39 7.72 -22.75
N LEU A 16 3.36 6.87 -22.78
CA LEU A 16 3.27 5.75 -23.71
C LEU A 16 3.26 6.21 -25.17
N PHE A 17 2.46 7.22 -25.50
CA PHE A 17 2.43 7.80 -26.86
C PHE A 17 3.81 8.33 -27.29
N LEU A 18 4.53 8.98 -26.39
CA LEU A 18 5.87 9.51 -26.66
C LEU A 18 6.92 8.40 -26.76
N PHE A 19 6.77 7.30 -26.00
CA PHE A 19 7.59 6.10 -26.14
C PHE A 19 7.39 5.45 -27.53
N LEU A 20 6.14 5.30 -27.97
CA LEU A 20 5.82 4.77 -29.31
C LEU A 20 6.29 5.70 -30.44
N SER A 21 6.44 6.99 -30.15
CA SER A 21 7.05 7.97 -31.07
C SER A 21 8.57 7.87 -31.14
N ASN A 22 9.19 6.88 -30.46
CA ASN A 22 10.63 6.61 -30.43
C ASN A 22 11.49 7.78 -29.92
N LEU A 23 10.93 8.60 -29.02
CA LEU A 23 11.63 9.73 -28.40
C LEU A 23 12.46 9.27 -27.21
N LYS A 24 13.62 9.90 -26.99
CA LYS A 24 14.46 9.63 -25.81
C LYS A 24 13.89 10.34 -24.57
N VAL A 25 14.12 9.76 -23.39
CA VAL A 25 13.65 10.28 -22.09
C VAL A 25 13.90 11.79 -21.89
N PRO A 26 15.08 12.36 -22.19
CA PRO A 26 15.32 13.79 -21.98
C PRO A 26 14.40 14.67 -22.85
N GLU A 27 14.16 14.26 -24.10
CA GLU A 27 13.27 14.99 -25.01
C GLU A 27 11.81 14.91 -24.57
N VAL A 28 11.39 13.74 -24.06
CA VAL A 28 10.07 13.55 -23.47
C VAL A 28 9.88 14.45 -22.25
N HIS A 29 10.86 14.50 -21.35
CA HIS A 29 10.81 15.38 -20.18
C HIS A 29 10.71 16.85 -20.59
N CYS A 30 11.54 17.32 -21.53
CA CYS A 30 11.48 18.69 -22.04
C CYS A 30 10.10 19.03 -22.63
N ARG A 31 9.52 18.15 -23.45
CA ARG A 31 8.18 18.35 -24.03
C ARG A 31 7.09 18.40 -22.97
N LEU A 32 7.15 17.51 -21.98
CA LEU A 32 6.18 17.47 -20.89
C LEU A 32 6.27 18.71 -19.99
N VAL A 33 7.47 19.19 -19.69
CA VAL A 33 7.70 20.43 -18.95
C VAL A 33 7.20 21.65 -19.73
N LEU A 34 7.38 21.67 -21.06
CA LEU A 34 6.88 22.75 -21.91
C LEU A 34 5.34 22.85 -21.89
N VAL A 35 4.65 21.71 -21.95
CA VAL A 35 3.17 21.66 -22.02
C VAL A 35 2.53 21.76 -20.62
N TYR A 36 3.00 20.98 -19.65
CA TYR A 36 2.37 20.85 -18.33
C TYR A 36 3.05 21.69 -17.24
N LYS A 37 4.23 22.27 -17.50
CA LYS A 37 4.97 23.12 -16.55
C LYS A 37 5.17 22.42 -15.21
N ALA A 38 4.73 23.05 -14.12
CA ALA A 38 4.82 22.51 -12.76
C ALA A 38 3.99 21.23 -12.53
N LYS A 39 3.16 20.81 -13.49
CA LYS A 39 2.39 19.55 -13.45
C LYS A 39 3.04 18.42 -14.25
N ALA A 40 4.22 18.66 -14.84
CA ALA A 40 4.96 17.63 -15.55
C ALA A 40 5.48 16.55 -14.59
N PRO A 41 5.51 15.28 -15.02
CA PRO A 41 6.13 14.22 -14.24
C PRO A 41 7.64 14.43 -14.18
N HIS A 42 8.24 14.06 -13.05
CA HIS A 42 9.69 14.06 -12.89
C HIS A 42 10.36 13.10 -13.87
N GLU A 43 11.58 13.41 -14.31
CA GLU A 43 12.34 12.57 -15.26
C GLU A 43 12.45 11.11 -14.78
N ASN A 44 12.67 10.90 -13.48
CA ASN A 44 12.74 9.55 -12.91
C ASN A 44 11.45 8.74 -13.12
N THR A 45 10.29 9.37 -13.04
CA THR A 45 9.00 8.73 -13.34
C THR A 45 8.95 8.29 -14.80
N ILE A 46 9.42 9.13 -15.72
CA ILE A 46 9.48 8.82 -17.15
C ILE A 46 10.41 7.61 -17.38
N ARG A 47 11.58 7.58 -16.75
CA ARG A 47 12.53 6.45 -16.82
C ARG A 47 11.91 5.13 -16.36
N ILE A 48 11.20 5.15 -15.23
CA ILE A 48 10.52 3.96 -14.70
C ILE A 48 9.49 3.44 -15.70
N TRP A 49 8.67 4.33 -16.29
CA TRP A 49 7.67 3.93 -17.28
C TRP A 49 8.29 3.44 -18.58
N PHE A 50 9.36 4.08 -19.06
CA PHE A 50 10.12 3.61 -20.22
C PHE A 50 10.66 2.20 -20.01
N GLY A 51 11.27 1.93 -18.86
CA GLY A 51 11.75 0.58 -18.51
C GLY A 51 10.62 -0.46 -18.45
N LYS A 52 9.41 -0.07 -18.00
CA LYS A 52 8.24 -0.97 -18.07
C LYS A 52 7.84 -1.28 -19.51
N PHE A 53 7.78 -0.26 -20.38
CA PHE A 53 7.40 -0.44 -21.78
C PHE A 53 8.43 -1.25 -22.58
N GLU A 54 9.72 -1.11 -22.25
CA GLU A 54 10.79 -1.97 -22.81
C GLU A 54 10.59 -3.45 -22.46
N ASN A 55 10.06 -3.73 -21.26
CA ASN A 55 9.67 -5.07 -20.83
C ASN A 55 8.33 -5.57 -21.43
N LYS A 56 7.78 -4.86 -22.43
CA LYS A 56 6.49 -5.13 -23.09
C LYS A 56 5.28 -5.12 -22.14
N ASP A 57 5.42 -4.50 -20.97
CA ASP A 57 4.30 -4.27 -20.05
C ASP A 57 3.69 -2.90 -20.33
N PHE A 58 2.53 -2.90 -21.00
CA PHE A 58 1.78 -1.70 -21.35
C PHE A 58 0.62 -1.41 -20.37
N SER A 59 0.61 -2.06 -19.20
CA SER A 59 -0.42 -1.80 -18.20
C SER A 59 -0.25 -0.40 -17.60
N LEU A 60 -1.16 0.52 -17.95
CA LEU A 60 -1.16 1.90 -17.45
C LEU A 60 -1.99 2.07 -16.18
N VAL A 61 -2.86 1.11 -15.90
CA VAL A 61 -3.66 1.07 -14.68
C VAL A 61 -2.74 0.67 -13.53
N ASP A 62 -2.86 1.33 -12.38
CA ASP A 62 -2.20 0.85 -11.18
C ASP A 62 -2.70 -0.57 -10.89
N ALA A 63 -1.79 -1.54 -10.85
CA ALA A 63 -2.14 -2.87 -10.37
C ALA A 63 -2.79 -2.70 -9.00
N SER A 64 -3.89 -3.44 -8.78
CA SER A 64 -4.53 -3.52 -7.48
C SER A 64 -3.46 -3.91 -6.46
N ARG A 65 -3.14 -2.97 -5.56
CA ARG A 65 -2.23 -3.25 -4.46
C ARG A 65 -3.04 -4.03 -3.43
N SER A 66 -2.86 -5.34 -3.41
CA SER A 66 -3.34 -6.16 -2.29
C SER A 66 -2.49 -5.82 -1.06
N GLU A 67 -3.14 -5.39 0.01
CA GLU A 67 -2.47 -5.19 1.31
C GLU A 67 -2.39 -6.54 2.02
N LEU A 68 -1.27 -6.81 2.67
CA LEU A 68 -1.05 -8.07 3.38
C LEU A 68 -0.93 -7.77 4.87
N SER A 69 -1.91 -8.21 5.66
CA SER A 69 -1.80 -8.15 7.13
C SER A 69 -1.15 -9.43 7.65
N VAL A 70 -0.03 -9.31 8.37
CA VAL A 70 0.68 -10.46 8.96
C VAL A 70 0.87 -10.26 10.46
N TRP A 71 0.55 -11.30 11.23
CA TRP A 71 0.78 -11.41 12.66
C TRP A 71 1.74 -12.56 12.94
N TRP A 72 2.91 -12.24 13.49
CA TRP A 72 3.97 -13.20 13.72
C TRP A 72 4.71 -12.92 15.03
N SER A 73 5.33 -13.96 15.59
CA SER A 73 6.19 -13.93 16.77
C SER A 73 7.55 -14.53 16.42
N VAL A 74 8.49 -14.51 17.36
CA VAL A 74 9.79 -15.22 17.25
C VAL A 74 9.62 -16.72 16.98
N TYR A 75 8.45 -17.29 17.29
CA TYR A 75 8.10 -18.69 17.06
C TYR A 75 7.44 -18.96 15.69
N GLY A 76 7.21 -17.93 14.87
CA GLY A 76 6.64 -18.05 13.54
C GLY A 76 5.39 -17.20 13.30
N VAL A 77 4.77 -17.38 12.13
CA VAL A 77 3.54 -16.68 11.73
C VAL A 77 2.34 -17.32 12.41
N HIS A 78 1.56 -16.50 13.12
CA HIS A 78 0.32 -16.94 13.76
C HIS A 78 -0.85 -16.79 12.79
N HIS A 79 -1.03 -15.59 12.24
CA HIS A 79 -2.13 -15.26 11.34
C HIS A 79 -1.62 -14.41 10.19
N TRP A 80 -2.15 -14.63 8.99
CA TRP A 80 -1.99 -13.70 7.89
C TRP A 80 -3.30 -13.64 7.11
N GLU A 81 -3.58 -12.50 6.52
CA GLU A 81 -4.76 -12.29 5.68
C GLU A 81 -4.39 -11.33 4.55
N LEU A 82 -4.63 -11.76 3.32
CA LEU A 82 -4.52 -10.90 2.15
C LEU A 82 -5.82 -10.14 2.00
N LEU A 83 -5.75 -8.81 1.96
CA LEU A 83 -6.93 -7.99 1.74
C LEU A 83 -7.28 -7.96 0.26
N ASP A 84 -8.58 -8.08 -0.01
CA ASP A 84 -9.11 -7.88 -1.34
C ASP A 84 -8.86 -6.46 -1.83
N GLU A 85 -8.81 -6.34 -3.15
CA GLU A 85 -8.46 -5.13 -3.87
C GLU A 85 -9.24 -3.90 -3.39
N GLY A 86 -8.52 -2.82 -3.06
CA GLY A 86 -9.11 -1.53 -2.72
C GLY A 86 -9.82 -1.46 -1.36
N LYS A 87 -9.85 -2.55 -0.58
CA LYS A 87 -10.34 -2.50 0.80
C LYS A 87 -9.29 -1.84 1.68
N THR A 88 -9.68 -0.77 2.37
CA THR A 88 -8.87 -0.15 3.41
C THR A 88 -9.07 -0.89 4.72
N ILE A 89 -8.03 -1.02 5.54
CA ILE A 89 -8.13 -1.59 6.89
C ILE A 89 -8.99 -0.67 7.76
N THR A 90 -10.26 -1.05 7.90
CA THR A 90 -11.19 -0.37 8.82
C THR A 90 -10.93 -0.84 10.24
N ALA A 91 -11.40 -0.05 11.22
CA ALA A 91 -11.26 -0.40 12.64
C ALA A 91 -11.97 -1.73 12.97
N GLU A 92 -13.10 -1.99 12.33
CA GLU A 92 -13.88 -3.23 12.49
C GLU A 92 -13.08 -4.42 11.98
N TYR A 93 -12.49 -4.29 10.79
CA TYR A 93 -11.65 -5.33 10.19
C TYR A 93 -10.46 -5.66 11.09
N TYR A 94 -9.74 -4.63 11.56
CA TYR A 94 -8.62 -4.79 12.49
C TYR A 94 -9.04 -5.48 13.80
N SER A 95 -10.17 -5.09 14.39
CA SER A 95 -10.68 -5.73 15.61
C SER A 95 -11.09 -7.19 15.41
N ALA A 96 -11.60 -7.54 14.22
CA ALA A 96 -11.92 -8.91 13.85
C ALA A 96 -10.66 -9.76 13.69
N GLN A 97 -9.61 -9.21 13.07
CA GLN A 97 -8.30 -9.87 12.97
C GLN A 97 -7.71 -10.16 14.35
N LEU A 98 -7.74 -9.20 15.28
CA LEU A 98 -7.26 -9.39 16.65
C LEU A 98 -8.00 -10.52 17.38
N ARG A 99 -9.31 -10.70 17.16
CA ARG A 99 -10.07 -11.82 17.72
C ARG A 99 -9.61 -13.17 17.15
N LYS A 100 -9.32 -13.25 15.84
CA LYS A 100 -8.77 -14.47 15.20
C LYS A 100 -7.40 -14.81 15.77
N VAL A 101 -6.50 -13.82 15.87
CA VAL A 101 -5.16 -13.99 16.47
C VAL A 101 -5.27 -14.46 17.91
N ARG A 102 -6.16 -13.86 18.71
CA ARG A 102 -6.39 -14.28 20.10
C ARG A 102 -6.87 -15.72 20.19
N ALA A 103 -7.79 -16.15 19.31
CA ALA A 103 -8.27 -17.52 19.26
C ALA A 103 -7.14 -18.51 18.94
N GLN A 104 -6.28 -18.20 17.97
CA GLN A 104 -5.11 -19.02 17.65
C GLN A 104 -4.09 -19.10 18.80
N LEU A 105 -3.86 -17.99 19.50
CA LEU A 105 -2.95 -17.95 20.66
C LEU A 105 -3.48 -18.81 21.81
N ASN A 106 -4.80 -18.83 22.03
CA ASN A 106 -5.43 -19.68 23.04
C ASN A 106 -5.27 -21.19 22.74
N LEU A 107 -5.16 -21.57 21.46
CA LEU A 107 -4.90 -22.95 21.03
C LEU A 107 -3.41 -23.32 21.10
N SER A 108 -2.53 -22.34 21.04
CA SER A 108 -1.09 -22.54 21.10
C SER A 108 -0.60 -22.84 22.54
N PRO A 109 0.61 -23.40 22.70
CA PRO A 109 1.24 -23.56 24.02
C PRO A 109 1.41 -22.24 24.78
N LEU A 110 1.31 -21.10 24.08
CA LEU A 110 1.45 -19.75 24.62
C LEU A 110 0.18 -19.27 25.35
N LYS A 111 -0.88 -20.08 25.47
CA LYS A 111 -2.13 -19.72 26.17
C LYS A 111 -1.96 -19.25 27.61
N CYS A 112 -0.94 -19.77 28.31
CA CYS A 112 -0.63 -19.42 29.70
C CYS A 112 0.23 -18.15 29.81
N HIS A 113 0.73 -17.66 28.68
CA HIS A 113 1.57 -16.48 28.62
C HIS A 113 0.74 -15.25 28.27
N ARG A 114 1.22 -14.14 28.77
CA ARG A 114 0.64 -12.83 28.58
C ARG A 114 1.16 -12.28 27.24
N VAL A 115 0.27 -11.70 26.44
CA VAL A 115 0.56 -11.32 25.05
C VAL A 115 0.52 -9.81 24.92
N HIS A 116 1.55 -9.21 24.31
CA HIS A 116 1.43 -7.85 23.77
C HIS A 116 1.30 -7.86 22.26
N TYR A 117 0.77 -6.76 21.77
CA TYR A 117 0.71 -6.45 20.37
C TYR A 117 1.60 -5.23 20.14
N ILE A 118 2.49 -5.31 19.15
CA ILE A 118 3.32 -4.20 18.72
C ILE A 118 2.85 -3.85 17.32
N HIS A 119 2.03 -2.82 17.18
CA HIS A 119 1.59 -2.38 15.86
C HIS A 119 1.97 -0.91 15.67
N ASP A 120 2.05 -0.49 14.41
CA ASP A 120 2.18 0.93 14.10
C ASP A 120 0.91 1.69 14.49
N ASN A 121 1.06 2.96 14.84
CA ASN A 121 -0.05 3.87 15.15
C ASN A 121 -0.78 4.37 13.88
N ALA A 122 -0.80 3.57 12.83
CA ALA A 122 -1.45 3.92 11.57
C ALA A 122 -2.95 4.18 11.80
N LYS A 123 -3.46 5.28 11.22
CA LYS A 123 -4.87 5.66 11.36
C LYS A 123 -5.74 4.75 10.50
N THR A 124 -6.65 4.00 11.13
CA THR A 124 -7.74 3.30 10.44
C THR A 124 -8.81 4.29 9.98
N THR A 125 -9.29 4.14 8.76
CA THR A 125 -10.24 5.06 8.09
C THR A 125 -11.68 4.86 8.54
N CYS A 126 -11.97 4.95 9.84
CA CYS A 126 -13.27 5.36 10.36
C CYS A 126 -13.15 5.58 11.87
N GLY A 127 -13.53 6.77 12.32
CA GLY A 127 -13.43 7.17 13.71
C GLY A 127 -14.60 6.64 14.53
N GLU A 128 -14.27 5.87 15.56
CA GLU A 128 -14.75 6.10 16.92
C GLU A 128 -13.65 5.57 17.84
N LYS A 129 -13.19 6.40 18.79
CA LYS A 129 -12.36 5.92 19.89
C LYS A 129 -13.23 5.04 20.78
N LYS A 130 -13.44 3.79 20.39
CA LYS A 130 -13.72 2.77 21.38
C LYS A 130 -12.37 2.50 22.01
N THR A 131 -12.21 2.82 23.29
CA THR A 131 -11.24 2.13 24.12
C THR A 131 -11.83 0.74 24.33
N PRO A 132 -11.47 -0.30 23.55
CA PRO A 132 -11.84 -1.64 23.95
C PRO A 132 -11.13 -1.94 25.26
N GLU A 133 -11.77 -2.71 26.12
CA GLU A 133 -11.27 -3.22 27.40
C GLU A 133 -10.01 -4.12 27.29
N PHE A 134 -9.24 -3.99 26.20
CA PHE A 134 -8.29 -4.94 25.67
C PHE A 134 -6.82 -4.65 26.04
N TRP A 135 -6.54 -3.56 26.76
CA TRP A 135 -5.16 -3.05 26.97
C TRP A 135 -4.42 -3.53 28.24
N ARG A 136 -4.80 -4.63 28.89
CA ARG A 136 -4.09 -5.11 30.08
C ARG A 136 -2.91 -6.07 29.78
N THR A 137 -1.74 -5.46 29.52
CA THR A 137 -0.35 -5.73 29.99
C THR A 137 0.32 -7.13 29.89
N GLY A 138 1.60 -7.21 29.46
CA GLY A 138 2.81 -8.10 29.78
C GLY A 138 3.28 -9.14 28.70
N THR A 139 4.61 -9.28 28.44
CA THR A 139 5.43 -9.26 27.16
C THR A 139 5.39 -10.41 26.11
N MET A 140 5.05 -10.08 24.84
CA MET A 140 5.50 -10.75 23.60
C MET A 140 5.28 -9.81 22.41
N SER A 141 6.22 -9.73 21.45
CA SER A 141 6.18 -8.77 20.34
C SER A 141 5.48 -9.36 19.12
N LEU A 142 4.28 -8.89 18.75
CA LEU A 142 3.63 -9.24 17.48
C LEU A 142 3.60 -8.01 16.58
N GLN A 143 4.40 -8.00 15.52
CA GLN A 143 4.50 -6.89 14.55
C GLN A 143 3.58 -7.09 13.35
N ASN A 144 2.78 -6.06 13.01
CA ASN A 144 2.05 -5.98 11.76
C ASN A 144 2.81 -5.11 10.77
N ILE A 145 3.02 -5.60 9.54
CA ILE A 145 3.61 -4.86 8.42
C ILE A 145 2.55 -4.82 7.32
N TRP A 146 2.34 -3.64 6.74
CA TRP A 146 1.33 -3.37 5.70
C TRP A 146 1.81 -3.80 4.30
#